data_AF-A0A0H5R456-F1
#
_entry.id   AF-A0A0H5R456-F1
#
_cell.length_a   1.000
_cell.length_b   1.000
_cell.length_c   1.000
_cell.angle_alpha   90.00
_cell.angle_beta   90.00
_cell.angle_gamma   90.00
#
_symmetry.space_group_name_H-M   'P 1'
#
loop_
_entity.id
_entity.type
_entity.pdbx_description
1 polymer ?
#
loop_
_entity_poly.entity_id
_entity_poly.type
_entity_poly.pdbx_seq_one_letter_code
_entity_poly.pdbx_strand_id
1 'polypeptide(L)'
;LLLFSLLSIAGSVDIRDFETDSDVDPLSVYFSDFESHFPLEIGAQLLTPDVDWSNDLFREFLFQCGQIKAKKKNLIASDSLQITLGQTLYQIGNCVCDKVEEIAKGVPGDGLLKSQGAKDPIKIFMWAVRKKKSLSILETSHIMASLFLLKTKDSLPEFWSSTKGESTGSTSEYSLDQDHSPEVAL
;
A
#
# COMPACT_ATOMS: atom_id res chain seq x y z
N LEU A 1 -9.08 15.27 56.07
CA LEU A 1 -10.16 14.44 56.65
C LEU A 1 -11.35 14.58 55.72
N LEU A 2 -11.85 13.63 54.93
CA LEU A 2 -11.82 12.15 54.84
C LEU A 2 -12.06 11.82 53.33
N LEU A 3 -11.20 11.06 52.66
CA LEU A 3 -11.35 9.64 52.26
C LEU A 3 -12.71 9.23 51.68
N PHE A 4 -12.73 8.81 50.41
CA PHE A 4 -13.46 7.65 49.84
C PHE A 4 -12.85 7.39 48.45
N SER A 5 -11.95 6.41 48.30
CA SER A 5 -12.21 4.97 48.04
C SER A 5 -12.11 4.64 46.56
N LEU A 6 -11.06 3.88 46.26
CA LEU A 6 -10.85 3.11 45.03
C LEU A 6 -12.01 2.15 44.82
N LEU A 7 -12.56 2.12 43.61
CA LEU A 7 -13.30 0.96 43.11
C LEU A 7 -12.74 0.58 41.73
N SER A 8 -11.95 -0.50 41.73
CA SER A 8 -11.67 -1.28 40.53
C SER A 8 -12.99 -1.84 40.00
N ILE A 9 -13.26 -1.64 38.72
CA ILE A 9 -14.17 -2.48 37.96
C ILE A 9 -13.41 -3.00 36.76
N ALA A 10 -13.05 -4.28 36.84
CA ALA A 10 -12.80 -5.11 35.68
C ALA A 10 -14.11 -5.16 34.87
N GLY A 11 -14.09 -4.60 33.66
CA GLY A 11 -15.17 -4.70 32.68
C GLY A 11 -14.61 -5.41 31.45
N SER A 12 -15.10 -6.61 31.21
CA SER A 12 -14.73 -7.50 30.12
C SER A 12 -14.84 -6.80 28.77
N VAL A 13 -13.90 -7.12 27.90
CA VAL A 13 -14.04 -6.97 26.45
C VAL A 13 -15.32 -7.69 26.03
N ASP A 14 -16.26 -6.96 25.45
CA ASP A 14 -17.30 -7.53 24.60
C ASP A 14 -17.08 -6.94 23.20
N ILE A 15 -16.38 -7.70 22.35
CA ILE A 15 -16.23 -7.43 20.92
C ILE A 15 -17.37 -8.16 20.25
N ARG A 16 -18.60 -7.64 20.38
CA ARG A 16 -19.71 -7.93 19.47
C ARG A 16 -20.61 -6.70 19.38
N ASP A 17 -20.96 -6.39 18.14
CA ASP A 17 -21.99 -5.43 17.74
C ASP A 17 -21.55 -3.96 17.73
N PHE A 18 -20.64 -3.64 16.81
CA PHE A 18 -20.60 -2.31 16.21
C PHE A 18 -21.01 -2.42 14.74
N GLU A 19 -22.28 -2.78 14.52
CA GLU A 19 -23.00 -2.33 13.33
C GLU A 19 -23.22 -0.82 13.51
N THR A 20 -22.25 -0.03 13.06
CA THR A 20 -22.46 1.42 12.94
C THR A 20 -23.25 1.69 11.66
N ASP A 21 -24.56 1.83 11.83
CA ASP A 21 -25.40 2.69 10.99
C ASP A 21 -24.97 4.15 11.21
N SER A 22 -23.78 4.51 10.71
CA SER A 22 -23.36 5.90 10.64
C SER A 22 -23.23 6.27 9.18
N ASP A 23 -24.19 7.04 8.67
CA ASP A 23 -24.17 7.80 7.42
C ASP A 23 -23.08 8.91 7.43
N VAL A 24 -21.93 8.62 8.05
CA VAL A 24 -20.77 9.49 8.07
C VAL A 24 -19.87 8.93 7.00
N ASP A 25 -19.84 9.60 5.85
CA ASP A 25 -18.94 9.26 4.74
C ASP A 25 -17.53 9.08 5.33
N PRO A 26 -16.96 7.85 5.29
CA PRO A 26 -15.66 7.56 5.89
C PRO A 26 -14.57 8.50 5.40
N LEU A 27 -14.77 9.11 4.22
CA LEU A 27 -13.90 10.09 3.63
C LEU A 27 -13.88 11.43 4.39
N SER A 28 -15.00 11.87 4.98
CA SER A 28 -15.13 13.18 5.65
C SER A 28 -14.19 13.34 6.85
N VAL A 29 -13.95 12.26 7.59
CA VAL A 29 -13.03 12.23 8.74
C VAL A 29 -11.57 12.29 8.30
N TYR A 30 -11.22 11.68 7.17
CA TYR A 30 -9.86 11.76 6.60
C TYR A 30 -9.55 13.11 5.96
N PHE A 31 -10.56 13.81 5.43
CA PHE A 31 -10.37 15.10 4.77
C PHE A 31 -10.13 16.26 5.75
N SER A 32 -10.62 16.18 6.99
CA SER A 32 -10.51 17.28 7.97
C SER A 32 -9.06 17.67 8.29
N ASP A 33 -8.14 16.71 8.36
CA ASP A 33 -6.69 16.98 8.55
C ASP A 33 -5.97 17.35 7.24
N PHE A 34 -6.54 16.98 6.10
CA PHE A 34 -5.97 17.19 4.77
C PHE A 34 -6.37 18.54 4.15
N GLU A 35 -7.50 19.11 4.56
CA GLU A 35 -8.09 20.35 4.00
C GLU A 35 -7.21 21.59 4.15
N SER A 36 -6.26 21.62 5.10
CA SER A 36 -5.34 22.77 5.20
C SER A 36 -4.36 22.87 4.01
N HIS A 37 -4.11 21.76 3.30
CA HIS A 37 -3.18 21.67 2.17
C HIS A 37 -3.80 21.11 0.88
N PHE A 38 -5.02 20.56 0.93
CA PHE A 38 -5.74 20.10 -0.24
C PHE A 38 -6.61 21.21 -0.82
N PRO A 39 -6.45 21.56 -2.11
CA PRO A 39 -7.36 22.49 -2.76
C PRO A 39 -8.79 21.94 -2.71
N LEU A 40 -9.73 22.72 -2.19
CA LEU A 40 -11.19 22.48 -2.20
C LEU A 40 -11.73 21.97 -3.56
N GLU A 41 -11.05 22.35 -4.64
CA GLU A 41 -11.35 21.96 -6.01
C GLU A 41 -11.16 20.46 -6.33
N ILE A 42 -10.37 19.73 -5.52
CA ILE A 42 -10.25 18.27 -5.62
C ILE A 42 -11.34 17.57 -4.81
N GLY A 43 -11.74 18.14 -3.66
CA GLY A 43 -12.83 17.64 -2.83
C GLY A 43 -14.17 17.52 -3.58
N ALA A 44 -14.48 18.48 -4.45
CA ALA A 44 -15.71 18.44 -5.25
C ALA A 44 -15.67 17.46 -6.45
N GLN A 45 -14.49 16.99 -6.87
CA GLN A 45 -14.32 16.00 -7.96
C GLN A 45 -14.17 14.56 -7.45
N LEU A 46 -14.08 14.39 -6.12
CA LEU A 46 -14.09 13.12 -5.40
C LEU A 46 -15.52 12.60 -5.26
N LEU A 47 -16.16 12.33 -6.41
CA LEU A 47 -17.21 11.31 -6.40
C LEU A 47 -16.57 10.03 -5.87
N THR A 48 -17.17 9.48 -4.82
CA THR A 48 -16.77 8.23 -4.18
C THR A 48 -16.34 7.23 -5.25
N PRO A 49 -15.06 6.83 -5.29
CA PRO A 49 -14.59 5.94 -6.34
C PRO A 49 -15.41 4.65 -6.30
N ASP A 50 -15.75 4.13 -7.47
CA ASP A 50 -16.28 2.77 -7.60
C ASP A 50 -15.35 1.82 -6.82
N VAL A 51 -15.93 1.11 -5.85
CA VAL A 51 -15.19 0.32 -4.86
C VAL A 51 -14.36 -0.77 -5.53
N ASP A 52 -14.93 -1.45 -6.52
CA ASP A 52 -14.25 -2.53 -7.24
C ASP A 52 -13.08 -1.97 -8.03
N TRP A 53 -13.32 -0.84 -8.70
CA TRP A 53 -12.31 -0.19 -9.50
C TRP A 53 -11.14 0.37 -8.65
N SER A 54 -11.45 0.95 -7.49
CA SER A 54 -10.46 1.44 -6.53
C SER A 54 -9.58 0.30 -5.97
N ASN A 55 -10.19 -0.88 -5.77
CA ASN A 55 -9.47 -2.08 -5.34
C ASN A 55 -8.55 -2.63 -6.43
N ASP A 56 -9.01 -2.64 -7.69
CA ASP A 56 -8.18 -3.06 -8.82
C ASP A 56 -6.97 -2.15 -9.01
N LEU A 57 -7.18 -0.83 -8.93
CA LEU A 57 -6.12 0.16 -9.01
C LEU A 57 -5.07 0.00 -7.90
N PHE A 58 -5.53 -0.29 -6.68
CA PHE A 58 -4.66 -0.53 -5.55
C PHE A 58 -3.89 -1.85 -5.68
N ARG A 59 -4.55 -2.92 -6.15
CA ARG A 59 -3.90 -4.20 -6.43
C ARG A 59 -2.82 -4.03 -7.50
N GLU A 60 -3.12 -3.30 -8.56
CA GLU A 60 -2.15 -3.00 -9.61
C GLU A 60 -1.00 -2.15 -9.06
N PHE A 61 -1.26 -1.19 -8.17
CA PHE A 61 -0.21 -0.43 -7.49
C PHE A 61 0.75 -1.33 -6.69
N LEU A 62 0.23 -2.29 -5.93
CA LEU A 62 1.07 -3.27 -5.22
C LEU A 62 1.91 -4.11 -6.18
N PHE A 63 1.30 -4.55 -7.28
CA PHE A 63 2.00 -5.28 -8.34
C PHE A 63 3.13 -4.45 -8.95
N GLN A 64 2.88 -3.18 -9.27
CA GLN A 64 3.89 -2.25 -9.77
C GLN A 64 5.03 -2.02 -8.78
N CYS A 65 4.75 -1.88 -7.49
CA CYS A 65 5.77 -1.82 -6.45
C CYS A 65 6.65 -3.07 -6.46
N GLY A 66 6.05 -4.26 -6.56
CA GLY A 66 6.78 -5.53 -6.66
C GLY A 66 7.69 -5.61 -7.89
N GLN A 67 7.21 -5.14 -9.05
CA GLN A 67 7.99 -5.12 -10.29
C GLN A 67 9.17 -4.16 -10.23
N ILE A 68 8.99 -2.96 -9.64
CA ILE A 68 10.07 -1.99 -9.43
C ILE A 68 11.09 -2.55 -8.42
N LYS A 69 10.61 -3.10 -7.31
CA LYS A 69 11.43 -3.75 -6.27
C LYS A 69 12.29 -4.88 -6.83
N ALA A 70 11.73 -5.70 -7.71
CA ALA A 70 12.44 -6.77 -8.42
C ALA A 70 13.31 -6.28 -9.59
N LYS A 71 13.39 -4.97 -9.83
CA LYS A 71 14.07 -4.35 -10.99
C LYS A 71 13.58 -4.89 -12.35
N LYS A 72 12.34 -5.38 -12.41
CA LYS A 72 11.68 -5.88 -13.63
C LYS A 72 10.96 -4.77 -14.40
N LYS A 73 10.72 -3.63 -13.76
CA LYS A 73 10.14 -2.45 -14.38
C LYS A 73 10.95 -1.21 -14.04
N ASN A 74 11.08 -0.33 -15.02
CA ASN A 74 11.81 0.92 -14.86
C ASN A 74 11.05 1.87 -13.93
N LEU A 75 11.79 2.46 -13.01
CA LEU A 75 11.32 3.58 -12.20
C LEU A 75 11.11 4.81 -13.09
N ILE A 76 9.96 5.48 -12.97
CA ILE A 76 9.76 6.78 -13.63
C ILE A 76 10.60 7.81 -12.86
N ALA A 77 11.43 8.56 -13.58
CA ALA A 77 12.25 9.60 -12.99
C ALA A 77 11.40 10.74 -12.41
N SER A 78 11.91 11.43 -11.39
CA SER A 78 11.17 12.46 -10.64
C SER A 78 10.71 13.62 -11.51
N ASP A 79 11.55 14.07 -12.44
CA ASP A 79 11.24 15.11 -13.42
C ASP A 79 10.09 14.69 -14.34
N SER A 80 10.13 13.44 -14.83
CA SER A 80 9.08 12.85 -15.66
C SER A 80 7.75 12.74 -14.90
N LEU A 81 7.79 12.34 -13.62
CA LEU A 81 6.60 12.32 -12.76
C LEU A 81 6.01 13.73 -12.60
N GLN A 82 6.84 14.73 -12.34
CA GLN A 82 6.40 16.12 -12.18
C GLN A 82 5.80 16.67 -13.49
N ILE A 83 6.36 16.34 -14.65
CA ILE A 83 5.82 16.70 -15.96
C ILE A 83 4.44 16.04 -16.17
N THR A 84 4.35 14.72 -15.97
CA THR A 84 3.11 13.97 -16.19
C THR A 84 1.99 14.43 -15.27
N LEU A 85 2.28 14.56 -13.96
CA LEU A 85 1.30 14.96 -12.96
C LEU A 85 1.00 16.46 -13.00
N GLY A 86 1.98 17.28 -13.38
CA GLY A 86 1.96 18.71 -13.13
C GLY A 86 2.22 19.02 -11.65
N GLN A 87 2.52 20.29 -11.36
CA GLN A 87 2.98 20.73 -10.05
C GLN A 87 2.04 20.33 -8.91
N THR A 88 0.74 20.60 -9.07
CA THR A 88 -0.26 20.38 -8.01
C THR A 88 -0.41 18.90 -7.65
N LEU A 89 -0.62 18.03 -8.63
CA LEU A 89 -0.79 16.59 -8.36
C LEU A 89 0.51 15.95 -7.88
N TYR A 90 1.67 16.43 -8.33
CA TYR A 90 2.96 15.95 -7.86
C TYR A 90 3.16 16.28 -6.37
N GLN A 91 2.88 17.52 -5.95
CA GLN A 91 2.94 17.93 -4.54
C GLN A 91 1.95 17.15 -3.69
N ILE A 92 0.72 16.98 -4.15
CA ILE A 92 -0.29 16.20 -3.45
C ILE A 92 0.15 14.75 -3.26
N GLY A 93 0.65 14.11 -4.32
CA GLY A 93 1.14 12.74 -4.25
C GLY A 93 2.29 12.58 -3.26
N ASN A 94 3.16 13.58 -3.15
CA ASN A 94 4.21 13.61 -2.13
C ASN A 94 3.61 13.64 -0.71
N CYS A 95 2.64 14.51 -0.44
CA CYS A 95 1.95 14.57 0.86
C CYS A 95 1.27 13.24 1.21
N VAL A 96 0.67 12.57 0.21
CA VAL A 96 0.10 11.23 0.40
C VAL A 96 1.17 10.21 0.78
N CYS A 97 2.34 10.24 0.14
CA CYS A 97 3.46 9.37 0.50
C CYS A 97 3.94 9.63 1.94
N ASP A 98 4.09 10.91 2.32
CA ASP A 98 4.53 11.30 3.67
C ASP A 98 3.53 10.82 4.73
N LYS A 99 2.22 10.91 4.45
CA LYS A 99 1.18 10.43 5.38
C LYS A 99 1.18 8.92 5.52
N VAL A 100 1.31 8.19 4.41
CA VAL A 100 1.39 6.73 4.43
C VAL A 100 2.63 6.28 5.20
N GLU A 101 3.76 6.96 5.02
CA GLU A 101 4.98 6.72 5.78
C GLU A 101 4.78 6.95 7.29
N GLU A 102 4.10 8.03 7.68
CA GLU A 102 3.78 8.31 9.09
C GLU A 102 2.97 7.17 9.71
N ILE A 103 1.91 6.73 9.03
CA ILE A 103 1.05 5.63 9.47
C ILE A 103 1.85 4.33 9.58
N ALA A 104 2.71 4.09 8.60
CA ALA A 104 3.56 2.92 8.53
C ALA A 104 4.58 2.81 9.66
N LYS A 105 5.22 3.92 10.06
CA LYS A 105 6.20 3.93 11.15
C LYS A 105 5.58 3.51 12.49
N GLY A 106 4.26 3.64 12.65
CA GLY A 106 3.52 3.18 13.83
C GLY A 106 3.16 1.68 13.81
N VAL A 107 3.39 0.96 12.71
CA VAL A 107 2.99 -0.44 12.53
C VAL A 107 4.20 -1.31 12.18
N PRO A 108 4.73 -2.14 13.10
CA PRO A 108 5.87 -2.99 12.81
C PRO A 108 5.53 -4.11 11.80
N GLY A 109 6.47 -4.41 10.90
CA GLY A 109 6.43 -5.52 9.93
C GLY A 109 5.98 -5.15 8.50
N ASP A 110 5.81 -6.17 7.66
CA ASP A 110 5.32 -6.12 6.26
C ASP A 110 3.86 -5.62 6.11
N GLY A 111 3.30 -5.03 7.17
CA GLY A 111 1.93 -4.56 7.32
C GLY A 111 1.64 -3.15 6.81
N LEU A 112 2.62 -2.48 6.21
CA LEU A 112 2.57 -1.09 5.73
C LEU A 112 1.28 -0.73 4.99
N LEU A 113 0.86 -1.62 4.10
CA LEU A 113 -0.28 -1.45 3.21
C LEU A 113 -1.42 -2.41 3.56
N LYS A 114 -1.43 -2.96 4.77
CA LYS A 114 -2.54 -3.78 5.29
C LYS A 114 -3.59 -2.91 5.99
N SER A 115 -3.17 -1.81 6.63
CA SER A 115 -4.08 -0.88 7.31
C SER A 115 -4.91 -0.06 6.32
N GLN A 116 -6.18 0.17 6.67
CA GLN A 116 -7.09 0.96 5.84
C GLN A 116 -6.62 2.42 5.72
N GLY A 117 -6.09 3.00 6.81
CA GLY A 117 -5.55 4.35 6.83
C GLY A 117 -4.35 4.58 5.89
N ALA A 118 -3.58 3.56 5.56
CA ALA A 118 -2.54 3.66 4.54
C ALA A 118 -3.09 3.46 3.11
N LYS A 119 -4.11 2.60 2.94
CA LYS A 119 -4.69 2.29 1.63
C LYS A 119 -5.50 3.44 1.05
N ASP A 120 -6.32 4.08 1.87
CA ASP A 120 -7.31 5.05 1.38
C ASP A 120 -6.69 6.30 0.78
N PRO A 121 -5.67 6.94 1.40
CA PRO A 121 -5.00 8.09 0.78
C PRO A 121 -4.41 7.75 -0.60
N ILE A 122 -3.83 6.55 -0.75
CA ILE A 122 -3.27 6.08 -2.02
C ILE A 122 -4.38 5.90 -3.07
N LYS A 123 -5.47 5.21 -2.70
CA LYS A 123 -6.63 5.00 -3.57
C LYS A 123 -7.25 6.31 -4.04
N ILE A 124 -7.52 7.22 -3.11
CA ILE A 124 -8.08 8.55 -3.35
C ILE A 124 -7.20 9.34 -4.33
N PHE A 125 -5.88 9.35 -4.09
CA PHE A 125 -4.96 10.06 -4.96
C PHE A 125 -4.93 9.49 -6.37
N MET A 126 -4.81 8.18 -6.50
CA MET A 126 -4.77 7.53 -7.81
C MET A 126 -6.08 7.73 -8.59
N TRP A 127 -7.24 7.73 -7.91
CA TRP A 127 -8.50 8.11 -8.53
C TRP A 127 -8.47 9.55 -9.07
N ALA A 128 -8.01 10.51 -8.26
CA ALA A 128 -7.91 11.91 -8.67
C ALA A 128 -6.95 12.10 -9.87
N VAL A 129 -5.79 11.43 -9.86
CA VAL A 129 -4.84 11.43 -10.97
C VAL A 129 -5.49 10.92 -12.24
N ARG A 130 -6.18 9.78 -12.18
CA ARG A 130 -6.90 9.24 -13.33
C ARG A 130 -7.93 10.21 -13.86
N LYS A 131 -8.78 10.78 -13.01
CA LYS A 131 -9.86 11.69 -13.43
C LYS A 131 -9.31 12.95 -14.10
N LYS A 132 -8.19 13.48 -13.60
CA LYS A 132 -7.58 14.70 -14.14
C LYS A 132 -6.69 14.46 -15.36
N LYS A 133 -6.09 13.28 -15.50
CA LYS A 133 -5.09 12.98 -16.55
C LYS A 133 -5.58 11.96 -17.59
N SER A 134 -6.75 11.35 -17.39
CA SER A 134 -7.33 10.31 -18.25
C SER A 134 -6.39 9.12 -18.49
N LEU A 135 -5.64 8.72 -17.46
CA LEU A 135 -4.67 7.64 -17.53
C LEU A 135 -5.31 6.26 -17.30
N SER A 136 -4.70 5.22 -17.87
CA SER A 136 -5.07 3.83 -17.60
C SER A 136 -4.79 3.44 -16.15
N ILE A 137 -5.35 2.29 -15.72
CA ILE A 137 -5.06 1.70 -14.39
C ILE A 137 -3.55 1.47 -14.27
N LEU A 138 -2.96 0.83 -15.27
CA LEU A 138 -1.53 0.49 -15.31
C LEU A 138 -0.63 1.74 -15.20
N GLU A 139 -0.93 2.79 -15.96
CA GLU A 139 -0.15 4.04 -15.92
C GLU A 139 -0.28 4.75 -14.56
N THR A 140 -1.51 4.86 -14.06
CA THR A 140 -1.79 5.52 -12.77
C THR A 140 -1.08 4.79 -11.63
N SER A 141 -1.19 3.46 -11.59
CA SER A 141 -0.55 2.63 -10.57
C SER A 141 0.97 2.65 -10.68
N HIS A 142 1.53 2.72 -11.89
CA HIS A 142 3.00 2.82 -12.09
C HIS A 142 3.55 4.19 -11.69
N ILE A 143 2.81 5.26 -11.97
CA ILE A 143 3.11 6.61 -11.47
C ILE A 143 3.12 6.62 -9.95
N MET A 144 2.08 6.09 -9.31
CA MET A 144 2.00 6.06 -7.86
C MET A 144 3.11 5.20 -7.24
N ALA A 145 3.40 4.02 -7.80
CA ALA A 145 4.49 3.16 -7.32
C ALA A 145 5.86 3.83 -7.47
N SER A 146 6.09 4.56 -8.57
CA SER A 146 7.34 5.30 -8.78
C SER A 146 7.50 6.46 -7.80
N LEU A 147 6.43 7.24 -7.60
CA LEU A 147 6.40 8.33 -6.64
C LEU A 147 6.64 7.82 -5.22
N PHE A 148 5.94 6.73 -4.87
CA PHE A 148 6.03 6.10 -3.55
C PHE A 148 7.45 5.60 -3.26
N LEU A 149 8.12 4.94 -4.23
CA LEU A 149 9.52 4.55 -4.05
C LEU A 149 10.43 5.75 -3.85
N LEU A 150 10.35 6.76 -4.73
CA LEU A 150 11.22 7.93 -4.64
C LEU A 150 11.10 8.63 -3.28
N LYS A 151 9.90 8.63 -2.70
CA LYS A 151 9.65 9.23 -1.39
C LYS A 151 10.03 8.37 -0.22
N THR A 152 9.76 7.08 -0.28
CA THR A 152 9.80 6.23 0.91
C THR A 152 10.93 5.20 0.92
N LYS A 153 11.80 5.20 -0.10
CA LYS A 153 12.91 4.23 -0.21
C LYS A 153 13.75 4.14 1.07
N ASP A 154 14.11 5.29 1.62
CA ASP A 154 15.04 5.36 2.77
C ASP A 154 14.30 5.24 4.11
N SER A 155 13.03 5.64 4.15
CA SER A 155 12.20 5.63 5.37
C SER A 155 11.48 4.31 5.60
N LEU A 156 11.21 3.55 4.53
CA LEU A 156 10.55 2.25 4.55
C LEU A 156 11.45 1.15 3.96
N PRO A 157 12.67 0.97 4.47
CA PRO A 157 13.65 0.06 3.87
C PRO A 157 13.17 -1.40 3.87
N GLU A 158 12.40 -1.84 4.87
CA GLU A 158 11.87 -3.21 4.93
C GLU A 158 10.90 -3.50 3.78
N PHE A 159 9.98 -2.56 3.50
CA PHE A 159 9.03 -2.68 2.40
C PHE A 159 9.76 -2.77 1.05
N TRP A 160 10.82 -1.98 0.86
CA TRP A 160 11.58 -1.94 -0.39
C TRP A 160 12.72 -2.97 -0.48
N SER A 161 13.12 -3.56 0.64
CA SER A 161 14.17 -4.57 0.69
C SER A 161 13.69 -5.84 0.00
N SER A 162 14.41 -6.32 -1.02
CA SER A 162 14.14 -7.62 -1.61
C SER A 162 14.27 -8.68 -0.50
N THR A 163 13.16 -9.31 -0.10
CA THR A 163 13.22 -10.49 0.75
C THR A 163 13.96 -11.57 -0.02
N LYS A 164 15.23 -11.74 0.32
CA LYS A 164 16.08 -12.80 -0.21
C LYS A 164 15.63 -14.09 0.49
N GLY A 165 14.64 -14.78 -0.05
CA GLY A 165 14.30 -16.12 0.45
C GLY A 165 12.84 -16.49 0.44
N GLU A 166 12.26 -16.69 -0.75
CA GLU A 166 11.41 -17.85 -1.02
C GLU A 166 11.84 -18.39 -2.39
N SER A 167 13.12 -18.77 -2.48
CA SER A 167 13.52 -19.76 -3.48
C SER A 167 12.95 -21.07 -2.95
N THR A 168 11.85 -21.52 -3.53
CA THR A 168 11.33 -22.87 -3.34
C THR A 168 12.48 -23.83 -3.62
N GLY A 169 13.07 -24.36 -2.55
CA GLY A 169 14.00 -25.47 -2.64
C GLY A 169 13.21 -26.67 -3.12
N SER A 170 13.14 -26.85 -4.44
CA SER A 170 12.82 -28.15 -5.02
C SER A 170 14.05 -29.02 -4.84
N THR A 171 14.13 -29.64 -3.67
CA THR A 171 14.95 -30.81 -3.42
C THR A 171 14.43 -31.92 -4.32
N SER A 172 15.04 -32.12 -5.48
CA SER A 172 15.06 -33.43 -6.12
C SER A 172 16.48 -33.98 -6.00
N GLU A 173 16.83 -34.41 -4.78
CA GLU A 173 17.85 -35.44 -4.61
C GLU A 173 17.29 -36.73 -5.21
N TYR A 174 17.64 -36.99 -6.47
CA TYR A 174 17.71 -38.36 -6.96
C TYR A 174 19.18 -38.76 -6.96
N SER A 175 19.60 -39.36 -5.84
CA SER A 175 20.81 -40.19 -5.79
C SER A 175 20.59 -41.38 -6.71
N LEU A 176 21.22 -41.38 -7.88
CA LEU A 176 21.43 -42.59 -8.66
C LEU A 176 22.77 -43.17 -8.24
N ASP A 177 22.73 -43.95 -7.16
CA ASP A 177 23.82 -44.86 -6.83
C ASP A 177 23.93 -45.93 -7.92
N GLN A 178 25.18 -46.21 -8.27
CA GLN A 178 25.61 -47.12 -9.31
C GLN A 178 25.51 -48.60 -8.89
N ASP A 179 25.43 -49.44 -9.92
CA ASP A 179 26.11 -50.73 -10.07
C ASP A 179 25.45 -52.02 -9.53
N HIS A 180 24.99 -52.87 -10.46
CA HIS A 180 25.57 -54.22 -10.64
C HIS A 180 25.09 -54.89 -11.95
N SER A 181 26.06 -55.14 -12.85
CA SER A 181 26.06 -56.18 -13.90
C SER A 181 26.22 -57.59 -13.27
N PRO A 182 26.17 -58.77 -13.94
CA PRO A 182 26.21 -59.03 -15.39
C PRO A 182 25.40 -60.26 -15.94
N GLU A 183 25.55 -60.47 -17.25
CA GLU A 183 25.71 -61.75 -17.98
C GLU A 183 24.68 -62.89 -17.84
N VAL A 184 24.00 -63.22 -18.95
CA VAL A 184 23.61 -64.61 -19.25
C VAL A 184 23.80 -64.89 -20.74
N ALA A 185 24.72 -65.81 -21.05
CA ALA A 185 24.87 -66.43 -22.35
C ALA A 185 23.81 -67.52 -22.56
N LEU A 186 23.32 -67.66 -23.79
CA LEU A 186 22.96 -68.93 -24.44
C LEU A 186 23.00 -68.77 -25.96
#